data_AF-A0A7C5SKK8-F1
#
_entry.id   AF-A0A7C5SKK8-F1
#
_cell.length_a   1.000
_cell.length_b   1.000
_cell.length_c   1.000
_cell.angle_alpha   90.00
_cell.angle_beta   90.00
_cell.angle_gamma   90.00
#
_symmetry.space_group_name_H-M   'P 1'
#
loop_
_entity.id
_entity.type
_entity.pdbx_description
1 polymer ?
#
loop_
_entity_poly.entity_id
_entity_poly.type
_entity_poly.pdbx_seq_one_letter_code
_entity_poly.pdbx_strand_id
1 'polypeptide(L)'
;WHDPDLDLDCKARLDMVVPGVGLVDLKTTSDITPHGLSGAVAKYAYHMQAAWYVRAAAYSFRRMTSPEFFFVFAESKPPYDVSVRRLGWDAIMQGWAECVDAARRIKAYERTGEAPTASPVPLEIGLPAWAVMRDIEFRDDIPPLLRGVGNEK
;
A
#
# COMPACT_ATOMS: atom_id res chain seq x y z
N TRP A 1 10.80 -17.61 4.99
CA TRP A 1 10.33 -18.71 5.86
C TRP A 1 9.16 -19.38 5.16
N HIS A 2 8.92 -20.65 5.42
CA HIS A 2 7.65 -21.26 5.03
C HIS A 2 6.62 -20.90 6.10
N ASP A 3 5.55 -20.19 5.74
CA ASP A 3 4.48 -19.85 6.69
C ASP A 3 3.41 -20.94 6.67
N PRO A 4 3.22 -21.72 7.75
CA PRO A 4 2.28 -22.84 7.77
C PRO A 4 0.81 -22.40 7.72
N ASP A 5 0.47 -21.20 8.22
CA ASP A 5 -0.91 -20.71 8.22
C ASP A 5 -1.33 -20.22 6.83
N LEU A 6 -0.36 -19.66 6.09
CA LEU A 6 -0.57 -19.24 4.71
C LEU A 6 -0.28 -20.36 3.72
N ASP A 7 0.49 -21.38 4.10
CA ASP A 7 1.06 -22.43 3.24
C ASP A 7 1.67 -21.80 1.96
N LEU A 8 2.64 -20.92 2.19
CA LEU A 8 3.38 -20.17 1.17
C LEU A 8 4.85 -20.03 1.59
N ASP A 9 5.75 -20.11 0.60
CA ASP A 9 7.14 -19.73 0.78
C ASP A 9 7.29 -18.21 0.79
N CYS A 10 7.52 -17.68 1.97
CA CYS A 10 7.51 -16.26 2.25
C CYS A 10 8.93 -15.69 2.36
N LYS A 11 9.10 -14.42 1.99
CA LYS A 11 10.35 -13.67 2.17
C LYS A 11 10.09 -12.29 2.74
N ALA A 12 11.04 -11.79 3.50
CA ALA A 12 11.09 -10.42 3.99
C ALA A 12 12.54 -9.97 4.13
N ARG A 13 12.80 -8.68 3.94
CA ARG A 13 14.07 -8.04 4.26
C ARG A 13 13.76 -6.86 5.17
N LEU A 14 14.09 -7.02 6.44
CA LEU A 14 13.85 -6.02 7.46
C LEU A 14 14.97 -4.97 7.38
N ASP A 15 14.63 -3.69 7.50
CA ASP A 15 15.63 -2.62 7.48
C ASP A 15 16.54 -2.70 8.71
N MET A 16 15.93 -2.86 9.89
CA MET A 16 16.67 -3.01 11.14
C MET A 16 15.90 -3.85 12.16
N VAL A 17 16.66 -4.70 12.86
CA VAL A 17 16.19 -5.48 14.00
C VAL A 17 16.96 -5.00 15.22
N VAL A 18 16.25 -4.55 16.25
CA VAL A 18 16.84 -4.08 17.50
C VAL A 18 16.58 -5.12 18.59
N PRO A 19 17.59 -5.91 19.01
CA PRO A 19 17.40 -6.99 19.97
C PRO A 19 16.77 -6.50 21.28
N GLY A 20 15.70 -7.18 21.72
CA GLY A 20 14.99 -6.83 22.95
C GLY A 20 14.06 -5.62 22.86
N VAL A 21 14.00 -4.94 21.71
CA VAL A 21 13.12 -3.78 21.48
C VAL A 21 12.09 -4.08 20.41
N GLY A 22 12.52 -4.32 19.17
CA GLY A 22 11.57 -4.50 18.08
C GLY A 22 12.18 -4.34 16.68
N LEU A 23 11.29 -4.08 15.73
CA LEU A 23 11.59 -3.90 14.32
C LEU A 23 11.49 -2.42 13.96
N VAL A 24 12.39 -1.97 13.09
CA VAL A 24 12.41 -0.60 12.60
C VAL A 24 12.42 -0.60 11.07
N ASP A 25 11.60 0.27 10.48
CA ASP A 25 11.54 0.50 9.03
C ASP A 25 11.64 2.01 8.76
N LEU A 26 12.52 2.39 7.81
CA LEU A 26 12.79 3.78 7.47
C LEU A 26 11.92 4.21 6.28
N LYS A 27 11.17 5.29 6.47
CA LYS A 27 10.32 5.89 5.44
C LYS A 27 10.68 7.36 5.24
N THR A 28 10.59 7.83 4.00
CA THR A 28 10.54 9.26 3.71
C THR A 28 9.08 9.73 3.67
N THR A 29 8.81 10.97 4.09
CA THR A 29 7.48 11.58 4.03
C THR A 29 7.54 13.00 3.45
N SER A 30 6.41 13.48 2.93
CA SER A 30 6.21 14.90 2.59
C SER A 30 5.38 15.66 3.64
N ASP A 31 4.79 14.93 4.59
CA ASP A 31 3.98 15.47 5.69
C ASP A 31 4.28 14.66 6.95
N ILE A 32 5.00 15.28 7.89
CA ILE A 32 5.42 14.63 9.14
C ILE A 32 4.41 14.77 10.28
N THR A 33 3.29 15.46 10.03
CA THR A 33 2.24 15.62 11.04
C THR A 33 1.61 14.27 11.38
N PRO A 34 1.01 14.10 12.58
CA PRO A 34 0.33 12.86 12.94
C PRO A 34 -0.72 12.42 11.90
N HIS A 35 -1.47 13.38 11.32
CA HIS A 35 -2.45 13.08 10.28
C HIS A 35 -1.79 12.58 9.00
N GLY A 36 -0.76 13.29 8.50
CA GLY A 36 0.00 12.88 7.31
C GLY A 36 0.61 11.49 7.45
N LEU A 37 1.23 11.20 8.59
CA LEU A 37 1.84 9.90 8.87
C LEU A 37 0.80 8.77 8.97
N SER A 38 -0.30 8.97 9.70
CA SER A 38 -1.37 7.97 9.79
C SER A 38 -2.04 7.71 8.44
N GLY A 39 -2.27 8.76 7.66
CA GLY A 39 -2.76 8.67 6.29
C GLY A 39 -1.79 7.93 5.37
N ALA A 40 -0.49 8.14 5.51
CA ALA A 40 0.53 7.41 4.77
C ALA A 40 0.53 5.91 5.10
N VAL A 41 0.39 5.55 6.39
CA VAL A 41 0.31 4.14 6.82
C VAL A 41 -0.85 3.41 6.16
N ALA A 42 -2.01 4.06 6.03
CA ALA A 42 -3.15 3.51 5.33
C ALA A 42 -2.94 3.49 3.81
N LYS A 43 -2.61 4.64 3.22
CA LYS A 43 -2.48 4.83 1.76
C LYS A 43 -1.45 3.91 1.12
N TYR A 44 -0.33 3.68 1.78
CA TYR A 44 0.78 2.89 1.25
C TYR A 44 0.84 1.47 1.84
N ALA A 45 -0.21 1.05 2.55
CA ALA A 45 -0.30 -0.28 3.17
C ALA A 45 0.89 -0.62 4.09
N TYR A 46 1.47 0.37 4.78
CA TYR A 46 2.62 0.12 5.66
C TYR A 46 2.25 -0.76 6.87
N HIS A 47 0.98 -0.76 7.26
CA HIS A 47 0.47 -1.67 8.29
C HIS A 47 0.52 -3.15 7.84
N MET A 48 0.26 -3.45 6.57
CA MET A 48 0.50 -4.78 5.99
C MET A 48 1.99 -5.15 6.02
N GLN A 49 2.87 -4.22 5.64
CA GLN A 49 4.32 -4.42 5.71
C GLN A 49 4.78 -4.76 7.14
N ALA A 50 4.30 -3.98 8.13
CA ALA A 50 4.63 -4.19 9.54
C ALA A 50 4.18 -5.58 10.01
N ALA A 51 2.94 -5.97 9.70
CA ALA A 51 2.41 -7.31 10.02
C ALA A 51 3.26 -8.42 9.41
N TRP A 52 3.64 -8.27 8.13
CA TRP A 52 4.49 -9.23 7.43
C TRP A 52 5.87 -9.36 8.08
N TYR A 53 6.47 -8.24 8.50
CA TYR A 53 7.78 -8.22 9.15
C TYR A 53 7.74 -8.81 10.56
N VAL A 54 6.70 -8.50 11.34
CA VAL A 54 6.46 -9.11 12.66
C VAL A 54 6.36 -10.63 12.52
N ARG A 55 5.58 -11.11 11.55
CA ARG A 55 5.44 -12.55 11.25
C ARG A 55 6.77 -13.18 10.86
N ALA A 56 7.49 -12.55 9.93
CA ALA A 56 8.81 -13.01 9.49
C ALA A 56 9.80 -13.14 10.66
N ALA A 57 9.81 -12.13 11.54
CA ALA A 57 10.66 -12.09 12.72
C ALA A 57 10.30 -13.19 13.72
N ALA A 58 9.01 -13.45 13.95
CA ALA A 58 8.55 -14.51 14.84
C ALA A 58 9.02 -15.91 14.41
N TYR A 59 9.08 -16.17 13.09
CA TYR A 59 9.63 -17.43 12.58
C TYR A 59 11.14 -17.48 12.52
N SER A 60 11.79 -16.34 12.32
CA SER A 60 13.23 -16.30 12.05
C SER A 60 14.07 -16.13 13.32
N PHE A 61 13.49 -15.56 14.39
CA PHE A 61 14.21 -15.24 15.63
C PHE A 61 13.55 -15.89 16.85
N ARG A 62 14.28 -16.81 17.51
CA ARG A 62 13.79 -17.61 18.65
C ARG A 62 13.25 -16.81 19.85
N ARG A 63 13.59 -15.53 19.98
CA ARG A 63 13.24 -14.67 21.13
C ARG A 63 12.37 -13.45 20.77
N MET A 64 11.87 -13.37 19.54
CA MET A 64 10.98 -12.28 19.11
C MET A 64 9.64 -12.83 18.66
N THR A 65 8.82 -13.29 19.61
CA THR A 65 7.48 -13.82 19.31
C THR A 65 6.49 -12.71 18.96
N SER A 66 6.66 -11.52 19.52
CA SER A 66 5.76 -10.37 19.33
C SER A 66 6.53 -9.04 19.39
N PRO A 67 7.49 -8.79 18.49
CA PRO A 67 8.29 -7.58 18.52
C PRO A 67 7.41 -6.35 18.27
N GLU A 68 7.69 -5.25 18.98
CA GLU A 68 7.13 -3.95 18.65
C GLU A 68 7.61 -3.50 17.26
N PHE A 69 6.81 -2.69 16.57
CA PHE A 69 7.15 -2.17 15.25
C PHE A 69 7.20 -0.65 15.27
N PHE A 70 8.30 -0.09 14.77
CA PHE A 70 8.52 1.34 14.70
C PHE A 70 8.78 1.78 13.26
N PHE A 71 8.12 2.85 12.86
CA PHE A 71 8.53 3.62 11.70
C PHE A 71 9.44 4.76 12.14
N VAL A 72 10.49 4.98 11.37
CA VAL A 72 11.26 6.23 11.38
C VAL A 72 10.87 6.98 10.11
N PHE A 73 10.15 8.08 10.25
CA PHE A 73 9.81 8.95 9.15
C PHE A 73 10.78 10.12 9.08
N ALA A 74 11.42 10.32 7.93
CA ALA A 74 12.23 11.51 7.65
C ALA A 74 11.56 12.35 6.55
N GLU A 75 11.45 13.66 6.73
CA GLU A 75 10.94 14.52 5.67
C GLU A 75 11.86 14.48 4.45
N SER A 76 11.26 14.48 3.27
CA SER A 76 11.96 14.47 1.98
C SER A 76 12.46 15.85 1.54
N LYS A 77 12.08 16.91 2.27
CA LYS A 77 12.43 18.31 2.01
C LYS A 77 12.77 19.02 3.32
N PRO A 78 13.49 20.16 3.29
CA PRO A 78 13.79 20.95 4.50
C PRO A 78 12.51 21.27 5.30
N PRO A 79 12.54 21.24 6.63
CA PRO A 79 13.75 21.15 7.49
C PRO A 79 14.32 19.74 7.68
N TYR A 80 13.82 18.72 6.98
CA TYR A 80 14.24 17.31 7.13
C TYR A 80 13.94 16.73 8.52
N ASP A 81 12.79 17.11 9.10
CA ASP A 81 12.42 16.62 10.42
C ASP A 81 12.30 15.09 10.45
N VAL A 82 12.54 14.52 11.63
CA VAL A 82 12.47 13.08 11.86
C VAL A 82 11.47 12.76 12.97
N SER A 83 10.65 11.76 12.73
CA SER A 83 9.58 11.33 13.63
C SER A 83 9.61 9.81 13.79
N VAL A 84 9.83 9.35 15.02
CA VAL A 84 9.72 7.93 15.37
C VAL A 84 8.30 7.66 15.85
N ARG A 85 7.66 6.64 15.28
CA ARG A 85 6.28 6.25 15.60
C ARG A 85 6.19 4.75 15.79
N ARG A 86 5.72 4.34 16.96
CA ARG A 86 5.32 2.96 17.21
C ARG A 86 3.98 2.71 16.54
N LEU A 87 3.85 1.62 15.79
CA LEU A 87 2.58 1.21 15.21
C LEU A 87 1.76 0.44 16.25
N GLY A 88 0.48 0.77 16.37
CA GLY A 88 -0.44 0.05 17.27
C GLY A 88 -0.73 -1.37 16.78
N TRP A 89 -0.98 -2.27 17.74
CA TRP A 89 -1.28 -3.67 17.44
C TRP A 89 -2.60 -3.85 16.69
N ASP A 90 -3.56 -2.95 16.86
CA ASP A 90 -4.79 -2.88 16.08
C ASP A 90 -4.50 -2.74 14.58
N ALA A 91 -3.63 -1.81 14.20
CA ALA A 91 -3.22 -1.63 12.79
C ALA A 91 -2.41 -2.83 12.27
N ILE A 92 -1.55 -3.43 13.11
CA ILE A 92 -0.80 -4.65 12.74
C ILE A 92 -1.75 -5.82 12.48
N MET A 93 -2.77 -6.02 13.33
CA MET A 93 -3.74 -7.10 13.16
C MET A 93 -4.61 -6.89 11.91
N GLN A 94 -5.01 -5.65 11.62
CA GLN A 94 -5.66 -5.32 10.36
C GLN A 94 -4.75 -5.65 9.17
N GLY A 95 -3.49 -5.21 9.23
CA GLY A 95 -2.50 -5.50 8.17
C GLY A 95 -2.32 -6.99 7.94
N TRP A 96 -2.34 -7.80 9.01
CA TRP A 96 -2.30 -9.25 8.89
C TRP A 96 -3.53 -9.83 8.19
N ALA A 97 -4.73 -9.36 8.54
CA ALA A 97 -5.95 -9.80 7.86
C ALA A 97 -5.89 -9.50 6.35
N GLU A 98 -5.39 -8.33 5.98
CA GLU A 98 -5.19 -7.96 4.56
C GLU A 98 -4.09 -8.81 3.89
N CYS A 99 -3.02 -9.17 4.62
CA CYS A 99 -2.00 -10.10 4.13
C CYS A 99 -2.59 -11.50 3.85
N VAL A 100 -3.46 -12.00 4.74
CA VAL A 100 -4.16 -13.28 4.54
C VAL A 100 -5.03 -13.24 3.29
N ASP A 101 -5.76 -12.16 3.05
CA ASP A 101 -6.57 -12.00 1.85
C ASP A 101 -5.71 -11.90 0.58
N ALA A 102 -4.57 -11.22 0.64
CA ALA A 102 -3.60 -11.22 -0.45
C ALA A 102 -3.05 -12.63 -0.74
N ALA A 103 -2.68 -13.40 0.29
CA ALA A 103 -2.21 -14.78 0.16
C ALA A 103 -3.27 -15.69 -0.48
N ARG A 104 -4.55 -15.53 -0.10
CA ARG A 104 -5.67 -16.26 -0.73
C ARG A 104 -5.78 -15.96 -2.22
N ARG A 105 -5.61 -14.70 -2.63
CA ARG A 105 -5.64 -14.30 -4.05
C ARG A 105 -4.47 -14.90 -4.84
N ILE A 106 -3.27 -14.94 -4.24
CA ILE A 106 -2.10 -15.59 -4.85
C ILE A 106 -2.39 -17.06 -5.10
N LYS A 107 -2.90 -17.80 -4.10
CA LYS A 107 -3.24 -19.22 -4.27
C LYS A 107 -4.35 -19.47 -5.30
N ALA A 108 -5.35 -18.59 -5.33
CA ALA A 108 -6.41 -18.67 -6.34
C ALA A 108 -5.81 -18.55 -7.74
N TYR A 109 -4.92 -17.56 -7.94
CA TYR A 109 -4.20 -17.36 -9.20
C TYR A 109 -3.32 -18.55 -9.58
N GLU A 110 -2.55 -19.11 -8.65
CA GLU A 110 -1.70 -20.28 -8.91
C GLU A 110 -2.50 -21.50 -9.37
N ARG A 111 -3.76 -21.63 -8.92
CA ARG A 111 -4.67 -22.72 -9.32
C ARG A 111 -5.34 -22.47 -10.67
N THR A 112 -5.77 -21.23 -10.95
CA THR A 112 -6.63 -20.93 -12.12
C THR A 112 -5.87 -20.32 -13.29
N GLY A 113 -4.71 -19.70 -13.05
CA GLY A 113 -4.03 -18.84 -14.01
C GLY A 113 -4.74 -17.50 -14.25
N GLU A 114 -5.86 -17.24 -13.56
CA GLU A 114 -6.70 -16.05 -13.73
C GLU A 114 -6.48 -15.11 -12.57
N ALA A 115 -5.89 -13.95 -12.85
CA ALA A 115 -5.73 -12.93 -11.83
C ALA A 115 -7.08 -12.24 -11.63
N PRO A 116 -7.40 -11.78 -10.40
CA PRO A 116 -8.48 -10.83 -10.18
C PRO A 116 -8.05 -9.46 -10.73
N THR A 117 -7.85 -9.37 -12.04
CA THR A 117 -7.47 -8.12 -12.71
C THR A 117 -8.68 -7.24 -12.90
N ALA A 118 -8.42 -5.93 -12.84
CA ALA A 118 -9.32 -4.93 -13.39
C ALA A 118 -9.68 -5.32 -14.82
N SER A 119 -10.98 -5.21 -15.11
CA SER A 119 -11.67 -5.41 -16.38
C SER A 119 -10.83 -5.88 -17.59
N PRO A 120 -11.16 -7.02 -18.22
CA PRO A 120 -10.50 -7.47 -19.46
C PRO A 120 -10.79 -6.53 -20.66
N VAL A 121 -11.70 -5.57 -20.48
CA VAL A 121 -12.00 -4.54 -21.47
C VAL A 121 -11.44 -3.18 -21.03
N PRO A 122 -11.04 -2.31 -21.98
CA PRO A 122 -10.64 -0.95 -21.68
C PRO A 122 -11.68 -0.25 -20.81
N LEU A 123 -11.24 0.32 -19.69
CA LEU A 123 -12.07 1.20 -18.86
C LEU A 123 -11.78 2.64 -19.27
N GLU A 124 -12.84 3.39 -19.54
CA GLU A 124 -12.74 4.82 -19.78
C GLU A 124 -12.28 5.53 -18.49
N ILE A 125 -11.32 6.43 -18.61
CA ILE A 125 -10.91 7.32 -17.53
C ILE A 125 -11.17 8.76 -17.97
N GLY A 126 -12.00 9.45 -17.18
CA GLY A 126 -12.29 10.85 -17.37
C GLY A 126 -11.40 11.75 -16.54
N LEU A 127 -11.46 13.05 -16.82
CA LEU A 127 -10.91 14.05 -15.92
C LEU A 127 -11.65 14.02 -14.58
N PRO A 128 -10.95 14.20 -13.44
CA PRO A 128 -11.62 14.35 -12.16
C PRO A 128 -12.46 15.63 -12.15
N ALA A 129 -13.52 15.67 -11.34
CA ALA A 129 -14.49 16.76 -11.34
C ALA A 129 -13.89 18.17 -11.18
N TRP A 130 -12.76 18.29 -10.49
CA TRP A 130 -12.04 19.56 -10.31
C TRP A 130 -11.27 20.04 -11.56
N ALA A 131 -10.98 19.14 -12.50
CA ALA A 131 -10.27 19.43 -13.75
C ALA A 131 -11.24 19.59 -14.95
N VAL A 132 -12.50 19.22 -14.78
CA VAL A 132 -13.54 19.42 -15.80
C VAL A 132 -13.86 20.92 -15.87
N MET A 133 -13.59 21.53 -17.02
CA MET A 133 -14.11 22.86 -17.32
C MET A 133 -15.64 22.76 -17.46
N ARG A 134 -16.39 23.55 -16.68
CA ARG A 134 -17.86 23.47 -16.62
C ARG A 134 -18.55 23.95 -17.90
N ASP A 135 -17.84 24.74 -18.71
CA ASP A 135 -18.38 25.41 -19.91
C ASP A 135 -17.53 25.09 -21.15
N ILE A 136 -17.31 23.80 -21.44
CA ILE A 136 -16.76 23.41 -22.75
C ILE A 136 -17.87 23.55 -23.78
N GLU A 137 -17.99 24.73 -24.38
CA GLU A 137 -18.77 24.90 -25.60
C GLU A 137 -18.03 24.21 -26.77
N PHE A 138 -18.78 23.50 -27.62
CA PHE A 138 -18.22 22.98 -28.87
C PHE A 138 -17.73 24.16 -29.70
N ARG A 139 -16.42 24.27 -29.86
CA ARG A 139 -15.81 25.30 -30.69
C ARG A 139 -15.61 24.79 -32.11
N ASP A 140 -15.87 25.66 -33.08
CA ASP A 140 -15.71 25.34 -34.51
C ASP A 140 -14.25 25.04 -34.92
N ASP A 141 -13.28 25.44 -34.08
CA ASP A 141 -11.86 25.19 -34.26
C ASP A 141 -11.43 23.75 -33.85
N ILE A 142 -12.34 22.93 -33.29
CA ILE A 142 -12.03 21.55 -32.93
C ILE A 142 -11.80 20.74 -34.23
N PRO A 143 -10.62 20.09 -34.38
CA PRO A 143 -10.31 19.25 -35.54
C PRO A 143 -11.40 18.19 -35.78
N PRO A 144 -11.79 17.91 -37.04
CA PRO A 144 -12.84 16.93 -37.35
C PRO A 144 -12.64 15.54 -36.70
N LEU A 145 -11.39 15.12 -36.53
CA LEU A 145 -11.02 13.85 -35.89
C LEU A 145 -11.35 13.78 -34.38
N LEU A 146 -11.57 14.92 -33.73
CA LEU A 146 -11.83 15.04 -32.29
C LEU A 146 -13.31 15.34 -31.96
N ARG A 147 -14.19 15.45 -32.98
CA ARG A 147 -15.59 15.83 -32.77
C ARG A 147 -16.48 14.71 -32.21
N GLY A 148 -15.93 13.51 -32.03
CA GLY A 148 -16.65 12.32 -31.57
C GLY A 148 -17.72 11.86 -32.55
N VAL A 149 -17.98 10.55 -32.62
CA VAL A 149 -19.21 10.07 -33.24
C VAL A 149 -20.30 10.36 -32.20
N GLY A 150 -21.03 11.45 -32.37
CA GLY A 150 -22.18 11.73 -31.54
C GLY A 150 -23.12 10.53 -31.62
N ASN A 151 -23.51 9.98 -30.46
CA ASN A 151 -24.60 9.01 -30.40
C ASN A 151 -25.85 9.67 -30.97
N GLU A 152 -26.14 9.42 -32.24
CA GLU A 152 -27.45 9.66 -32.83
C GLU A 152 -28.45 8.82 -32.01
N LYS A 153 -29.36 9.52 -31.33
CA LYS A 153 -30.53 8.92 -30.67
C LYS A 153 -31.57 8.53 -31.70
#